data_AF-A0A1X1WLU9-F1
#
_entry.id   AF-A0A1X1WLU9-F1
#
_cell.length_a   1.000
_cell.length_b   1.000
_cell.length_c   1.000
_cell.angle_alpha   90.00
_cell.angle_beta   90.00
_cell.angle_gamma   90.00
#
_symmetry.space_group_name_H-M   'P 1'
#
loop_
_entity.id
_entity.type
_entity.pdbx_description
1 polymer ?
#
loop_
_entity_poly.entity_id
_entity_poly.type
_entity_poly.pdbx_seq_one_letter_code
_entity_poly.pdbx_strand_id
1 'polypeptide(L)'
;MRDSGVDRPFARRHPVVTVLAVVTAAWWLWQGWYEALALVVVAGLIVVARKRRRTALLRDAGLRARADYEHRLNLVGDPRGLYGRYAPVGPNWYPDPQNPRWLRYFDGLAWTPHVVRR
;
A
#
# COMPACT_ATOMS: atom_id res chain seq x y z
N MET A 1 -3.55 -13.06 -2.74
CA MET A 1 -4.70 -12.13 -2.80
C MET A 1 -4.82 -11.45 -1.45
N ARG A 2 -4.59 -10.13 -1.38
CA ARG A 2 -4.78 -9.34 -0.16
C ARG A 2 -6.04 -8.52 -0.36
N ASP A 3 -6.97 -8.62 0.57
CA ASP A 3 -8.17 -7.81 0.60
C ASP A 3 -7.79 -6.33 0.57
N SER A 4 -8.12 -5.67 -0.53
CA SER A 4 -8.17 -4.21 -0.61
C SER A 4 -9.33 -3.77 0.27
N GLY A 5 -9.07 -3.69 1.58
CA GLY A 5 -9.91 -3.00 2.53
C GLY A 5 -9.99 -1.56 2.10
N VAL A 6 -11.00 -1.23 1.30
CA VAL A 6 -11.37 0.14 0.99
C VAL A 6 -11.72 0.77 2.33
N ASP A 7 -10.78 1.53 2.90
CA ASP A 7 -10.97 2.27 4.12
C ASP A 7 -12.16 3.22 3.89
N ARG A 8 -13.35 2.79 4.37
CA ARG A 8 -14.57 3.59 4.27
C ARG A 8 -14.27 4.96 4.88
N PRO A 9 -14.54 6.07 4.15
CA PRO A 9 -14.21 7.40 4.64
C PRO A 9 -14.87 7.60 6.01
N PHE A 10 -14.15 8.25 6.94
CA PHE A 10 -14.57 8.42 8.33
C PHE A 10 -16.00 9.00 8.47
N ALA A 11 -16.40 9.86 7.52
CA ALA A 11 -17.74 10.41 7.40
C ALA A 11 -18.85 9.34 7.25
N ARG A 12 -18.56 8.22 6.58
CA ARG A 12 -19.49 7.08 6.43
C ARG A 12 -19.54 6.19 7.67
N ARG A 13 -18.52 6.22 8.52
CA ARG A 13 -18.50 5.48 9.80
C ARG A 13 -19.20 6.25 10.92
N HIS A 14 -19.16 7.58 10.90
CA HIS A 14 -19.77 8.43 11.93
C HIS A 14 -20.64 9.56 11.32
N PRO A 15 -21.72 9.22 10.60
CA PRO A 15 -22.56 10.22 9.92
C PRO A 15 -23.17 11.24 10.89
N VAL A 16 -23.50 10.80 12.10
CA VAL A 16 -24.06 11.66 13.16
C VAL A 16 -23.08 12.77 13.55
N VAL A 17 -21.79 12.46 13.70
CA VAL A 17 -20.77 13.46 14.11
C VAL A 17 -20.57 14.50 13.02
N THR A 18 -20.56 14.09 11.75
CA THR A 18 -20.49 15.03 10.62
C THR A 18 -21.71 15.94 10.53
N VAL A 19 -22.92 15.39 10.70
CA VAL A 19 -24.15 16.21 10.68
C VAL A 19 -24.13 17.19 11.84
N LEU A 20 -23.77 16.74 13.03
CA LEU A 20 -23.71 17.60 14.22
C LEU A 20 -22.67 18.72 14.04
N ALA A 21 -21.49 18.42 13.50
CA ALA A 21 -20.49 19.43 13.18
C ALA A 21 -20.97 20.47 12.16
N VAL A 22 -21.67 20.03 11.10
CA VAL A 22 -22.23 20.93 10.08
C VAL A 22 -23.33 21.82 10.67
N VAL A 23 -24.22 21.25 11.48
CA VAL A 23 -25.31 21.99 12.13
C VAL A 23 -24.75 23.01 13.12
N THR A 24 -23.77 22.63 13.95
CA THR A 24 -23.11 23.57 14.86
C THR A 24 -22.37 24.67 14.10
N ALA A 25 -21.72 24.34 12.98
CA ALA A 25 -21.07 25.34 12.13
C ALA A 25 -22.07 26.34 11.53
N ALA A 26 -23.20 25.86 11.00
CA ALA A 26 -24.26 26.70 10.46
C ALA A 26 -24.89 27.61 11.54
N TRP A 27 -25.08 27.08 12.76
CA TRP A 27 -25.58 27.85 13.89
C TRP A 27 -24.63 28.98 14.31
N TRP A 28 -23.32 28.71 14.43
CA TRP A 28 -22.32 29.74 14.74
C TRP A 28 -22.16 30.79 13.63
N LEU A 29 -22.37 30.40 12.36
CA LEU A 29 -22.39 31.31 11.22
C LEU A 29 -23.56 32.29 11.30
N TRP A 30 -24.73 31.82 11.72
CA TRP A 30 -25.90 32.66 11.94
C TRP A 30 -25.72 33.60 13.14
N GLN A 31 -25.03 33.14 14.19
CA GLN A 31 -24.72 33.93 15.38
C GLN A 31 -23.61 34.98 15.15
N GLY A 32 -22.90 34.96 14.01
CA GLY A 32 -21.82 35.90 13.67
C GLY A 32 -20.46 35.58 14.28
N TRP A 33 -20.26 34.36 14.79
CA TRP A 33 -19.02 33.94 15.48
C TRP A 33 -18.03 33.27 14.53
N TYR A 34 -17.49 34.03 13.59
CA TYR A 34 -16.59 33.52 12.54
C TYR A 34 -15.21 33.11 13.07
N GLU A 35 -14.68 33.84 14.05
CA GLU A 35 -13.36 33.60 14.64
C GLU A 35 -13.26 32.21 15.29
N ALA A 36 -14.29 31.83 16.05
CA ALA A 36 -14.32 30.53 16.73
C ALA A 36 -14.43 29.38 15.72
N LEU A 37 -15.21 29.54 14.64
CA LEU A 37 -15.27 28.55 13.55
C LEU A 37 -13.93 28.39 12.85
N ALA A 38 -13.25 29.49 12.54
CA ALA A 38 -11.95 29.46 11.89
C ALA A 38 -10.94 28.67 12.73
N LEU A 39 -10.88 28.92 14.04
CA LEU A 39 -9.98 28.19 14.94
C LEU A 39 -10.28 26.69 15.01
N VAL A 40 -11.57 26.30 15.06
CA VAL A 40 -11.97 24.88 15.09
C VAL A 40 -11.60 24.18 13.78
N VAL A 41 -11.84 24.82 12.64
CA VAL A 41 -11.47 24.28 11.33
C VAL A 41 -9.95 24.13 11.21
N VAL A 42 -9.19 25.15 11.59
CA VAL A 42 -7.72 25.11 11.58
C VAL A 42 -7.19 24.02 12.50
N ALA A 43 -7.70 23.91 13.73
CA ALA A 43 -7.32 22.84 14.66
C ALA A 43 -7.64 21.45 14.10
N GLY A 44 -8.81 21.28 13.49
CA GLY A 44 -9.21 20.04 12.81
C GLY A 44 -8.26 19.70 11.66
N LEU A 45 -7.92 20.66 10.81
CA LEU A 45 -6.95 20.48 9.72
C LEU A 45 -5.57 20.10 10.24
N ILE A 46 -5.08 20.74 11.32
CA ILE A 46 -3.80 20.41 11.95
C ILE A 46 -3.79 18.97 12.47
N VAL A 47 -4.86 18.54 13.15
CA VAL A 47 -4.99 17.17 13.68
C VAL A 47 -5.00 16.15 12.54
N VAL A 48 -5.77 16.40 11.48
CA VAL A 48 -5.81 15.52 10.29
C VAL A 48 -4.45 15.47 9.61
N ALA A 49 -3.78 16.61 9.44
CA ALA A 49 -2.45 16.68 8.85
C ALA A 49 -1.41 15.91 9.68
N ARG A 50 -1.42 16.09 11.02
CA ARG A 50 -0.55 15.34 11.94
C ARG A 50 -0.81 13.83 11.88
N LYS A 51 -2.07 13.41 11.82
CA LYS A 51 -2.45 11.99 11.69
C LYS A 51 -1.95 11.40 10.37
N ARG A 52 -2.13 12.13 9.25
CA ARG A 52 -1.62 11.73 7.92
C ARG A 52 -0.09 11.62 7.92
N ARG A 53 0.61 12.58 8.53
CA ARG A 53 2.09 12.55 8.67
C ARG A 53 2.54 11.32 9.47
N ARG A 54 1.90 11.01 10.60
CA ARG A 54 2.22 9.81 11.39
C ARG A 54 2.04 8.51 10.60
N THR A 55 1.00 8.39 9.78
CA THR A 55 0.81 7.19 8.93
C THR A 55 1.82 7.08 7.80
N ALA A 56 2.30 8.21 7.25
CA ALA A 56 3.33 8.22 6.21
C ALA A 56 4.69 7.76 6.77
N LEU A 57 5.06 8.26 7.96
CA LEU A 57 6.33 7.90 8.61
C LEU A 57 6.49 6.39 8.84
N LEU A 58 5.42 5.69 9.22
CA LEU A 58 5.45 4.23 9.41
C LEU A 58 5.61 3.46 8.09
N ARG A 59 5.03 3.96 6.99
CA ARG A 59 5.20 3.35 5.66
C ARG A 59 6.63 3.53 5.17
N ASP A 60 7.17 4.73 5.30
CA ASP A 60 8.54 5.04 4.86
C ASP A 60 9.58 4.28 5.70
N ALA A 61 9.35 4.14 7.00
CA ALA A 61 10.21 3.34 7.88
C ALA A 61 10.25 1.87 7.45
N GLY A 62 9.09 1.31 7.05
CA GLY A 62 9.01 -0.05 6.52
C GLY A 62 9.75 -0.24 5.19
N LEU A 63 9.71 0.76 4.30
CA LEU A 63 10.43 0.73 3.02
C LEU A 63 11.94 0.79 3.22
N ARG A 64 12.44 1.67 4.11
CA ARG A 64 13.87 1.75 4.43
C ARG A 64 14.39 0.46 5.04
N ALA A 65 13.70 -0.06 6.07
CA ALA A 65 14.08 -1.32 6.71
C ALA A 65 14.12 -2.50 5.73
N ARG A 66 13.24 -2.49 4.72
CA ARG A 66 13.23 -3.49 3.67
C ARG A 66 14.40 -3.34 2.69
N ALA A 67 14.68 -2.12 2.24
CA ALA A 67 15.83 -1.84 1.38
C ALA A 67 17.14 -2.23 2.08
N ASP A 68 17.28 -1.93 3.38
CA ASP A 68 18.46 -2.30 4.18
C ASP A 68 18.63 -3.82 4.34
N TYR A 69 17.52 -4.57 4.36
CA TYR A 69 17.53 -6.03 4.38
C TYR A 69 17.95 -6.62 3.03
N GLU A 70 17.35 -6.15 1.94
CA GLU A 70 17.67 -6.58 0.57
C GLU A 70 19.13 -6.23 0.21
N HIS A 71 19.62 -5.06 0.63
CA HIS A 71 21.02 -4.66 0.46
C HIS A 71 21.98 -5.58 1.21
N ARG A 72 21.68 -5.94 2.47
CA ARG A 72 22.50 -6.90 3.23
C ARG A 72 22.53 -8.29 2.59
N LEU A 73 21.42 -8.78 2.07
CA LEU A 73 21.38 -10.05 1.35
C LEU A 73 22.26 -10.02 0.10
N ASN A 74 22.25 -8.90 -0.63
CA ASN A 74 23.09 -8.71 -1.81
C ASN A 74 24.58 -8.73 -1.43
N LEU A 75 24.98 -8.07 -0.33
CA LEU A 75 26.35 -8.09 0.18
C LEU A 75 26.81 -9.51 0.61
N VAL A 76 25.90 -10.34 1.09
CA VAL A 76 26.18 -11.75 1.44
C VAL A 76 26.23 -12.66 0.20
N GLY A 77 25.83 -12.16 -0.98
CA GLY A 77 25.75 -12.93 -2.21
C GLY A 77 24.54 -13.85 -2.29
N ASP A 78 23.52 -13.63 -1.44
CA ASP A 78 22.26 -14.36 -1.54
C ASP A 78 21.48 -13.83 -2.76
N PRO A 79 21.08 -14.69 -3.72
CA PRO A 79 20.31 -14.27 -4.89
C PRO A 79 18.99 -13.56 -4.53
N ARG A 80 18.44 -13.79 -3.34
CA ARG A 80 17.25 -13.07 -2.84
C ARG A 80 17.50 -11.58 -2.59
N GLY A 81 18.75 -11.15 -2.46
CA GLY A 81 19.10 -9.73 -2.33
C GLY A 81 18.92 -8.92 -3.62
N LEU A 82 19.09 -9.56 -4.78
CA LEU A 82 18.94 -8.92 -6.09
C LEU A 82 17.51 -9.02 -6.62
N TYR A 83 16.87 -10.19 -6.47
CA TYR A 83 15.52 -10.45 -7.00
C TYR A 83 14.40 -10.27 -5.96
N GLY A 84 14.76 -9.99 -4.70
CA GLY A 84 13.81 -9.78 -3.61
C GLY A 84 13.01 -11.04 -3.27
N ARG A 85 11.71 -10.86 -2.97
CA ARG A 85 10.79 -11.97 -2.64
C ARG A 85 10.47 -12.89 -3.83
N TYR A 86 10.89 -12.50 -5.02
CA TYR A 86 10.76 -13.31 -6.21
C TYR A 86 12.11 -13.99 -6.40
N ALA A 87 12.22 -15.25 -6.00
CA ALA A 87 13.42 -16.01 -6.36
C ALA A 87 13.54 -16.00 -7.89
N PRO A 88 14.75 -15.87 -8.45
CA PRO A 88 14.96 -16.10 -9.87
C PRO A 88 14.37 -17.49 -10.16
N VAL A 89 13.48 -17.56 -11.16
CA VAL A 89 12.84 -18.82 -11.55
C VAL A 89 13.97 -19.78 -11.93
N GLY A 90 14.26 -20.71 -11.02
CA GLY A 90 15.31 -21.69 -11.23
C GLY A 90 14.94 -22.64 -12.37
N PRO A 91 15.89 -23.49 -12.80
CA PRO A 91 15.63 -24.44 -13.87
C PRO A 91 14.49 -25.40 -13.46
N ASN A 92 13.33 -25.32 -14.13
CA ASN A 92 12.17 -26.16 -13.81
C ASN A 92 11.13 -26.16 -14.96
N TRP A 93 10.15 -27.04 -14.85
CA TRP A 93 8.97 -27.08 -15.71
C TRP A 93 7.94 -26.04 -15.25
N TYR A 94 7.59 -25.11 -16.14
CA TYR A 94 6.59 -24.07 -15.89
C TYR A 94 5.47 -24.13 -16.95
N PRO A 95 4.26 -23.60 -16.68
CA PRO A 95 3.22 -23.49 -17.69
C PRO A 95 3.71 -22.71 -18.91
N ASP A 96 3.52 -23.27 -20.10
CA ASP A 96 3.96 -22.63 -21.35
C ASP A 96 3.17 -21.32 -21.56
N PRO A 97 3.86 -20.17 -21.74
CA PRO A 97 3.22 -18.89 -22.03
C PRO A 97 2.32 -18.91 -23.28
N GLN A 98 2.64 -19.78 -24.24
CA GLN A 98 1.92 -19.86 -25.51
C GLN A 98 0.75 -20.86 -25.45
N ASN A 99 0.81 -21.87 -24.58
CA ASN A 99 -0.25 -22.86 -24.42
C ASN A 99 -0.36 -23.35 -22.96
N PRO A 100 -1.33 -22.88 -22.17
CA PRO A 100 -1.46 -23.21 -20.75
C PRO A 100 -1.67 -24.70 -20.43
N ARG A 101 -1.98 -25.52 -21.44
CA ARG A 101 -2.15 -26.98 -21.29
C ARG A 101 -0.81 -27.73 -21.26
N TRP A 102 0.28 -27.09 -21.65
CA TRP A 102 1.61 -27.69 -21.75
C TRP A 102 2.54 -27.06 -20.71
N LEU A 103 3.52 -27.83 -20.27
CA LEU A 103 4.64 -27.40 -19.45
C LEU A 103 5.85 -27.23 -20.37
N ARG A 104 6.58 -26.13 -20.23
CA ARG A 104 7.82 -25.88 -20.96
C ARG A 104 8.96 -25.74 -19.95
N TYR A 105 10.10 -26.34 -20.26
CA TYR A 105 11.26 -26.28 -19.38
C TYR A 105 11.97 -24.92 -19.52
N PHE A 106 12.10 -24.19 -18.42
CA PHE A 106 12.92 -22.99 -18.29
C PHE A 106 14.26 -23.38 -17.68
N ASP A 107 15.37 -22.95 -18.26
CA ASP A 107 16.72 -23.32 -17.81
C ASP A 107 17.33 -22.30 -16.82
N GLY A 108 16.57 -21.29 -16.41
CA GLY A 108 17.04 -20.19 -15.56
C GLY A 108 17.44 -18.93 -16.35
N LEU A 109 17.65 -19.03 -17.66
CA LEU A 109 18.01 -17.92 -18.55
C LEU A 109 16.98 -17.72 -19.68
N ALA A 110 16.50 -18.81 -20.28
CA ALA A 110 15.57 -18.82 -21.39
C ALA A 110 14.62 -20.03 -21.39
N TRP A 111 13.57 -19.94 -22.19
CA TRP A 111 12.64 -21.05 -22.41
C TRP A 111 13.20 -22.04 -23.43
N THR A 112 13.48 -23.27 -23.00
CA THR A 112 13.99 -24.32 -23.88
C THR A 112 12.87 -24.88 -24.78
N PRO A 113 13.19 -25.56 -25.90
CA PRO A 113 12.18 -26.18 -26.76
C PRO A 113 11.52 -27.44 -26.16
N HIS A 114 11.96 -27.90 -24.98
CA HIS A 114 11.39 -29.06 -24.32
C HIS A 114 10.01 -28.73 -23.75
N VAL A 115 9.00 -29.44 -24.23
CA VAL A 115 7.60 -29.32 -23.81
C VAL A 115 7.03 -30.67 -23.40
N VAL A 116 6.23 -30.69 -22.34
CA VAL A 116 5.54 -31.87 -21.81
C VAL A 116 4.08 -31.51 -21.58
N ARG A 117 3.16 -32.44 -21.86
CA ARG A 117 1.74 -32.22 -21.58
C ARG A 117 1.50 -32.29 -20.06
N ARG A 118 0.78 -31.31 -19.51
CA ARG A 118 0.39 -31.28 -18.10
C ARG A 118 -0.60 -32.39 -17.76
#